data_AF-A0A478FUF9-F1
#
_entry.id   AF-A0A478FUF9-F1
#
_cell.length_a   1.000
_cell.length_b   1.000
_cell.length_c   1.000
_cell.angle_alpha   90.00
_cell.angle_beta   90.00
_cell.angle_gamma   90.00
#
_symmetry.space_group_name_H-M   'P 1'
#
loop_
_entity.id
_entity.type
_entity.pdbx_description
1 polymer ?
#
loop_
_entity_poly.entity_id
_entity_poly.type
_entity_poly.pdbx_seq_one_letter_code
_entity_poly.pdbx_strand_id
1 'polypeptide(L)'
;MSTQAVAGAAAGAALLGGGGTLAAYAAGAFNSKDKDWQDTTFKDYAAHLNFKYIGETGTTAPGTLPTKEKIKTKIDGDSTGIGYKKSLKDNWENMKVGDVDESSKSKRPTGDVSTLFPADNNLSEKEKISEWTEEWCKAIANKKVKAKLTKNNQTEWNTNLFEGDVSWKAFKEVCLEATVNLG
;
A
#
# COMPACT_ATOMS: atom_id res chain seq x y z
N MET A 1 44.11 -2.15 39.07
CA MET A 1 43.81 -1.49 37.77
C MET A 1 43.21 -2.56 36.87
N SER A 2 42.06 -2.45 36.21
CA SER A 2 41.18 -1.31 35.99
C SER A 2 39.78 -1.83 35.62
N THR A 3 38.78 -1.22 36.25
CA THR A 3 37.38 -0.93 35.84
C THR A 3 36.57 -1.92 34.99
N GLN A 4 35.50 -2.41 35.62
CA GLN A 4 34.24 -2.79 35.00
C GLN A 4 33.60 -1.58 34.29
N ALA A 5 33.05 -1.78 33.09
CA ALA A 5 32.14 -0.85 32.44
C ALA A 5 30.88 -1.60 31.99
N VAL A 6 29.77 -1.27 32.65
CA VAL A 6 28.41 -1.61 32.26
C VAL A 6 27.95 -0.62 31.19
N ALA A 7 27.46 -1.12 30.06
CA ALA A 7 26.53 -0.43 29.17
C ALA A 7 25.71 -1.56 28.51
N GLY A 8 24.50 -1.85 28.98
CA GLY A 8 23.34 -0.99 28.78
C GLY A 8 22.55 -1.44 27.54
N ALA A 9 22.17 -2.72 27.45
CA ALA A 9 21.21 -3.19 26.45
C ALA A 9 19.79 -3.01 27.04
N ALA A 10 19.26 -1.80 26.92
CA ALA A 10 17.88 -1.51 27.24
C ALA A 10 16.96 -2.12 26.17
N ALA A 11 16.08 -3.00 26.64
CA ALA A 11 14.70 -3.25 26.23
C ALA A 11 14.21 -2.78 24.85
N GLY A 12 13.57 -3.72 24.12
CA GLY A 12 12.41 -3.37 23.30
C GLY A 12 12.51 -3.67 21.80
N ALA A 13 12.96 -4.85 21.40
CA ALA A 13 12.56 -5.40 20.10
C ALA A 13 11.77 -6.67 20.38
N ALA A 14 10.44 -6.54 20.35
CA ALA A 14 9.55 -7.68 20.29
C ALA A 14 9.90 -8.46 19.01
N LEU A 15 10.68 -9.53 19.20
CA LEU A 15 10.65 -10.72 18.38
C LEU A 15 9.20 -11.22 18.38
N LEU A 16 8.42 -10.79 17.39
CA LEU A 16 7.15 -11.41 17.04
C LEU A 16 7.26 -11.86 15.58
N GLY A 17 7.42 -13.19 15.43
CA GLY A 17 7.12 -14.05 14.27
C GLY A 17 7.66 -13.58 12.91
N GLY A 18 8.65 -14.22 12.30
CA GLY A 18 8.69 -15.65 12.01
C GLY A 18 7.91 -15.95 10.73
N GLY A 19 8.57 -15.93 9.57
CA GLY A 19 8.01 -16.43 8.30
C GLY A 19 8.58 -15.80 7.02
N GLY A 20 9.62 -16.42 6.45
CA GLY A 20 9.93 -16.48 5.01
C GLY A 20 9.90 -15.20 4.14
N THR A 21 11.09 -14.75 3.72
CA THR A 21 11.34 -14.24 2.34
C THR A 21 10.47 -13.10 1.76
N LEU A 22 10.11 -12.07 2.54
CA LEU A 22 9.50 -10.83 1.98
C LEU A 22 10.33 -9.55 2.18
N ALA A 23 11.60 -9.68 2.60
CA ALA A 23 12.47 -8.54 2.91
C ALA A 23 13.22 -7.93 1.70
N ALA A 24 12.82 -8.20 0.46
CA ALA A 24 13.54 -7.66 -0.71
C ALA A 24 13.07 -6.27 -1.16
N TYR A 25 11.90 -5.78 -0.73
CA TYR A 25 11.33 -4.52 -1.23
C TYR A 25 11.58 -3.30 -0.33
N ALA A 26 12.26 -3.45 0.81
CA ALA A 26 12.50 -2.37 1.78
C ALA A 26 13.80 -1.57 1.58
N ALA A 27 14.66 -1.98 0.63
CA ALA A 27 16.00 -1.40 0.44
C ALA A 27 16.14 -0.45 -0.78
N GLY A 28 15.15 -0.37 -1.67
CA GLY A 28 15.26 0.41 -2.92
C GLY A 28 14.61 1.80 -2.92
N ALA A 29 13.55 2.02 -2.12
CA ALA A 29 12.70 3.21 -2.22
C ALA A 29 13.12 4.39 -1.30
N PHE A 30 14.15 4.22 -0.47
CA PHE A 30 14.54 5.21 0.55
C PHE A 30 16.06 5.39 0.61
N ASN A 31 16.64 5.83 -0.51
CA ASN A 31 17.98 6.42 -0.51
C ASN A 31 17.87 7.96 -0.44
N SER A 32 17.17 8.47 0.58
CA SER A 32 17.37 9.87 0.97
C SER A 32 18.56 9.91 1.90
N LYS A 33 19.70 10.36 1.37
CA LYS A 33 21.00 10.49 2.07
C LYS A 33 20.97 11.42 3.29
N ASP A 34 19.80 11.91 3.71
CA ASP A 34 19.65 13.04 4.63
C ASP A 34 18.86 12.74 5.92
N LYS A 35 18.10 11.64 6.03
CA LYS A 35 17.33 11.31 7.26
C LYS A 35 17.18 9.80 7.50
N ASP A 36 17.48 9.36 8.73
CA ASP A 36 17.30 7.98 9.22
C ASP A 36 15.82 7.64 9.48
N TRP A 37 15.04 7.51 8.40
CA TRP A 37 13.64 7.11 8.48
C TRP A 37 13.50 5.69 9.05
N GLN A 38 12.65 5.54 10.05
CA GLN A 38 12.36 4.28 10.75
C GLN A 38 11.17 3.55 10.10
N ASP A 39 11.19 2.23 10.22
CA ASP A 39 10.09 1.36 9.80
C ASP A 39 8.83 1.63 10.63
N THR A 40 7.68 1.68 9.96
CA THR A 40 6.35 1.77 10.55
C THR A 40 5.33 1.02 9.68
N THR A 41 4.10 0.88 10.16
CA THR A 41 3.02 0.25 9.39
C THR A 41 2.41 1.26 8.42
N PHE A 42 1.92 0.80 7.28
CA PHE A 42 1.17 1.69 6.37
C PHE A 42 -0.08 2.26 7.05
N LYS A 43 -0.73 1.50 7.94
CA LYS A 43 -1.88 1.98 8.71
C LYS A 43 -1.55 3.25 9.52
N ASP A 44 -0.43 3.23 10.24
CA ASP A 44 0.00 4.39 11.03
C ASP A 44 0.34 5.58 10.13
N TYR A 45 1.01 5.31 9.00
CA TYR A 45 1.35 6.32 8.00
C TYR A 45 0.12 6.98 7.36
N ALA A 46 -0.85 6.18 6.94
CA ALA A 46 -2.01 6.66 6.22
C ALA A 46 -3.01 7.39 7.12
N ALA A 47 -3.07 7.04 8.40
CA ALA A 47 -3.80 7.82 9.40
C ALA A 47 -3.25 9.27 9.53
N HIS A 48 -1.96 9.48 9.31
CA HIS A 48 -1.38 10.83 9.29
C HIS A 48 -1.77 11.62 8.03
N LEU A 49 -1.94 10.94 6.90
CA LEU A 49 -2.17 11.58 5.60
C LEU A 49 -3.64 11.74 5.20
N ASN A 50 -4.60 11.37 6.06
CA ASN A 50 -6.03 11.47 5.78
C ASN A 50 -6.43 10.71 4.50
N PHE A 51 -5.87 9.50 4.32
CA PHE A 51 -6.34 8.56 3.32
C PHE A 51 -7.28 7.53 3.95
N LYS A 52 -8.26 7.07 3.18
CA LYS A 52 -9.09 5.91 3.51
C LYS A 52 -8.97 4.87 2.40
N TYR A 53 -9.36 3.64 2.68
CA TYR A 53 -9.44 2.63 1.63
C TYR A 53 -10.67 2.85 0.74
N ILE A 54 -10.58 2.39 -0.50
CA ILE A 54 -11.71 2.40 -1.43
C ILE A 54 -12.92 1.65 -0.84
N GLY A 55 -14.09 2.27 -0.97
CA GLY A 55 -15.35 1.72 -0.47
C GLY A 55 -15.47 1.73 1.06
N GLU A 56 -14.60 2.47 1.75
CA GLU A 56 -14.77 2.78 3.16
C GLU A 56 -15.69 4.01 3.33
N THR A 57 -16.71 3.84 4.17
CA THR A 57 -17.67 4.89 4.53
C THR A 57 -17.40 5.35 5.96
N GLY A 58 -17.12 6.64 6.13
CA GLY A 58 -16.96 7.28 7.44
C GLY A 58 -15.72 6.83 8.21
N THR A 59 -14.59 7.51 7.99
CA THR A 59 -13.43 7.65 8.90
C THR A 59 -12.36 8.50 8.21
N THR A 60 -11.49 9.15 9.00
CA THR A 60 -10.32 9.93 8.55
C THR A 60 -9.04 9.09 8.44
N ALA A 61 -9.11 7.79 8.73
CA ALA A 61 -7.99 6.86 8.69
C ALA A 61 -8.43 5.55 8.03
N PRO A 62 -7.52 4.81 7.37
CA PRO A 62 -7.90 3.57 6.72
C PRO A 62 -8.16 2.50 7.76
N GLY A 63 -9.43 2.11 7.90
CA GLY A 63 -9.86 1.07 8.83
C GLY A 63 -9.84 -0.29 8.15
N THR A 64 -10.68 -0.47 7.12
CA THR A 64 -10.90 -1.76 6.47
C THR A 64 -10.38 -1.79 5.04
N LEU A 65 -9.45 -2.70 4.75
CA LEU A 65 -8.92 -2.94 3.42
C LEU A 65 -10.04 -3.15 2.38
N PRO A 66 -9.83 -2.76 1.11
CA PRO A 66 -10.84 -2.92 0.08
C PRO A 66 -11.09 -4.41 -0.18
N THR A 67 -12.35 -4.82 -0.19
CA THR A 67 -12.74 -6.18 -0.60
C THR A 67 -13.01 -6.20 -2.10
N LYS A 68 -12.98 -7.39 -2.70
CA LYS A 68 -13.38 -7.61 -4.10
C LYS A 68 -14.74 -7.00 -4.41
N GLU A 69 -15.73 -7.14 -3.53
CA GLU A 69 -17.07 -6.57 -3.74
C GLU A 69 -17.01 -5.05 -3.80
N LYS A 70 -16.26 -4.40 -2.89
CA LYS A 70 -16.09 -2.93 -2.90
C LYS A 70 -15.40 -2.44 -4.17
N ILE A 71 -14.35 -3.15 -4.60
CA ILE A 71 -13.62 -2.84 -5.83
C ILE A 71 -14.55 -2.98 -7.04
N LYS A 72 -15.31 -4.08 -7.10
CA LYS A 72 -16.29 -4.35 -8.16
C LYS A 72 -17.38 -3.29 -8.20
N THR A 73 -17.96 -2.92 -7.05
CA THR A 73 -18.93 -1.82 -6.95
C THR A 73 -18.34 -0.51 -7.46
N LYS A 74 -17.07 -0.21 -7.16
CA LYS A 74 -16.43 1.00 -7.66
C LYS A 74 -16.21 0.95 -9.18
N ILE A 75 -15.85 -0.21 -9.74
CA ILE A 75 -15.75 -0.42 -11.19
C ILE A 75 -17.11 -0.18 -11.88
N ASP A 76 -18.19 -0.62 -11.24
CA ASP A 76 -19.56 -0.54 -11.74
C ASP A 76 -20.22 0.84 -11.55
N GLY A 77 -19.58 1.75 -10.82
CA GLY A 77 -20.05 3.14 -10.72
C GLY A 77 -20.02 3.84 -12.08
N ASP A 78 -20.93 4.77 -12.31
CA ASP A 78 -21.06 5.46 -13.61
C ASP A 78 -19.81 6.32 -13.94
N SER A 79 -19.85 7.61 -13.62
CA SER A 79 -18.72 8.52 -13.88
C SER A 79 -17.49 8.19 -13.03
N THR A 80 -17.72 7.79 -11.77
CA THR A 80 -16.66 7.42 -10.82
C THR A 80 -16.00 6.09 -11.17
N GLY A 81 -16.74 5.15 -11.76
CA GLY A 81 -16.18 3.88 -12.20
C GLY A 81 -15.40 4.00 -13.49
N ILE A 82 -15.78 4.86 -14.44
CA ILE A 82 -14.92 5.16 -15.62
C ILE A 82 -13.54 5.67 -15.16
N GLY A 83 -13.52 6.63 -14.24
CA GLY A 83 -12.28 7.14 -13.65
C GLY A 83 -11.46 6.03 -12.98
N TYR A 84 -12.11 5.19 -12.17
CA TYR A 84 -11.44 4.10 -11.47
C TYR A 84 -10.89 3.02 -12.40
N LYS A 85 -11.64 2.64 -13.44
CA LYS A 85 -11.19 1.70 -14.49
C LYS A 85 -9.94 2.21 -15.19
N LYS A 86 -9.89 3.53 -15.46
CA LYS A 86 -8.69 4.18 -16.00
C LYS A 86 -7.52 4.11 -15.01
N SER A 87 -7.74 4.41 -13.73
CA SER A 87 -6.69 4.30 -12.71
C SER A 87 -6.12 2.89 -12.59
N LEU A 88 -6.98 1.86 -12.63
CA LEU A 88 -6.56 0.46 -12.65
C LEU A 88 -5.73 0.15 -13.91
N LYS A 89 -6.19 0.56 -15.09
CA LYS A 89 -5.48 0.37 -16.36
C LYS A 89 -4.10 1.01 -16.36
N ASP A 90 -4.02 2.28 -15.97
CA ASP A 90 -2.78 3.06 -15.98
C ASP A 90 -1.73 2.52 -15.01
N ASN A 91 -2.16 1.82 -13.94
CA ASN A 91 -1.29 1.28 -12.90
C ASN A 91 -1.14 -0.24 -12.93
N TRP A 92 -1.77 -0.93 -13.88
CA TRP A 92 -1.83 -2.39 -13.91
C TRP A 92 -0.45 -3.06 -13.91
N GLU A 93 0.49 -2.51 -14.65
CA GLU A 93 1.88 -2.99 -14.74
C GLU A 93 2.71 -2.69 -13.48
N ASN A 94 2.30 -1.69 -12.70
CA ASN A 94 2.92 -1.36 -11.42
C ASN A 94 2.41 -2.25 -10.28
N MET A 95 1.29 -2.96 -10.48
CA MET A 95 0.76 -3.93 -9.53
C MET A 95 1.44 -5.28 -9.72
N LYS A 96 2.70 -5.46 -9.30
CA LYS A 96 3.49 -6.62 -9.75
C LYS A 96 3.09 -7.93 -9.06
N VAL A 97 3.20 -9.05 -9.78
CA VAL A 97 3.03 -10.41 -9.21
C VAL A 97 4.02 -10.67 -8.07
N GLY A 98 5.22 -10.08 -8.14
CA GLY A 98 6.23 -10.19 -7.09
C GLY A 98 5.88 -9.44 -5.79
N ASP A 99 4.82 -8.63 -5.77
CA ASP A 99 4.38 -7.89 -4.58
C ASP A 99 3.49 -8.71 -3.65
N VAL A 100 2.95 -9.84 -4.10
CA VAL A 100 2.01 -10.67 -3.35
C VAL A 100 2.61 -12.02 -2.94
N ASP A 101 1.99 -12.66 -1.96
CA ASP A 101 2.32 -14.02 -1.55
C ASP A 101 2.09 -15.05 -2.66
N GLU A 102 2.83 -16.16 -2.62
CA GLU A 102 2.80 -17.20 -3.66
C GLU A 102 1.38 -17.69 -3.96
N SER A 103 0.54 -17.86 -2.93
CA SER A 103 -0.84 -18.30 -3.07
C SER A 103 -1.75 -17.31 -3.81
N SER A 104 -1.37 -16.04 -3.87
CA SER A 104 -2.18 -14.99 -4.51
C SER A 104 -1.68 -14.65 -5.91
N LYS A 105 -0.50 -15.13 -6.33
CA LYS A 105 0.07 -14.87 -7.66
C LYS A 105 -0.82 -15.37 -8.79
N SER A 106 -1.45 -16.53 -8.63
CA SER A 106 -2.35 -17.13 -9.63
C SER A 106 -3.65 -16.35 -9.83
N LYS A 107 -3.97 -15.40 -8.94
CA LYS A 107 -5.19 -14.59 -9.06
C LYS A 107 -5.04 -13.43 -10.04
N ARG A 108 -3.81 -13.07 -10.45
CA ARG A 108 -3.61 -12.07 -11.51
C ARG A 108 -4.14 -12.62 -12.84
N PRO A 109 -5.14 -11.98 -13.48
CA PRO A 109 -5.59 -12.44 -14.77
C PRO A 109 -4.48 -12.30 -15.82
N THR A 110 -4.33 -13.32 -16.66
CA THR A 110 -3.39 -13.36 -17.76
C THR A 110 -3.97 -12.68 -18.99
N GLY A 111 -3.17 -11.90 -19.71
CA GLY A 111 -3.57 -11.25 -20.95
C GLY A 111 -3.04 -9.82 -21.03
N ASP A 112 -3.11 -9.25 -22.23
CA ASP A 112 -2.67 -7.87 -22.45
C ASP A 112 -3.58 -6.88 -21.74
N VAL A 113 -2.99 -5.76 -21.28
CA VAL A 113 -3.73 -4.66 -20.64
C VAL A 113 -4.88 -4.15 -21.50
N SER A 114 -4.72 -4.11 -22.83
CA SER A 114 -5.79 -3.69 -23.75
C SER A 114 -6.98 -4.66 -23.79
N THR A 115 -6.74 -5.94 -23.54
CA THR A 115 -7.78 -6.98 -23.50
C THR A 115 -8.47 -6.98 -22.14
N LEU A 116 -7.71 -6.79 -21.06
CA LEU A 116 -8.24 -6.66 -19.71
C LEU A 116 -9.00 -5.34 -19.53
N PHE A 117 -8.54 -4.25 -20.14
CA PHE A 117 -9.11 -2.90 -20.04
C PHE A 117 -9.42 -2.33 -21.44
N PRO A 118 -10.49 -2.81 -22.09
CA PRO A 118 -10.88 -2.39 -23.43
C PRO A 118 -11.33 -0.92 -23.46
N ALA A 119 -11.31 -0.31 -24.65
CA ALA A 119 -11.62 1.10 -24.84
C ALA A 119 -13.10 1.46 -24.53
N ASP A 120 -14.00 0.49 -24.67
CA ASP A 120 -15.42 0.63 -24.32
C ASP A 120 -15.68 0.54 -22.81
N ASN A 121 -14.63 0.31 -22.00
CA ASN A 121 -14.68 0.13 -20.55
C ASN A 121 -15.57 -1.02 -20.07
N ASN A 122 -15.84 -2.01 -20.93
CA ASN A 122 -16.59 -3.21 -20.58
C ASN A 122 -15.63 -4.34 -20.15
N LEU A 123 -15.45 -4.48 -18.84
CA LEU A 123 -14.51 -5.43 -18.24
C LEU A 123 -15.11 -6.83 -18.17
N SER A 124 -14.89 -7.64 -19.20
CA SER A 124 -15.30 -9.06 -19.21
C SER A 124 -14.67 -9.87 -18.05
N GLU A 125 -13.44 -9.52 -17.67
CA GLU A 125 -12.67 -10.13 -16.58
C GLU A 125 -12.78 -9.35 -15.25
N LYS A 126 -13.82 -8.52 -15.08
CA LYS A 126 -14.03 -7.68 -13.88
C LYS A 126 -13.89 -8.45 -12.57
N GLU A 127 -14.39 -9.67 -12.53
CA GLU A 127 -14.33 -10.53 -11.33
C GLU A 127 -12.88 -10.82 -10.91
N LYS A 128 -12.05 -11.25 -11.88
CA LYS A 128 -10.63 -11.56 -11.64
C LYS A 128 -9.81 -10.29 -11.39
N ILE A 129 -10.13 -9.20 -12.08
CA ILE A 129 -9.49 -7.90 -11.86
C ILE A 129 -9.74 -7.42 -10.44
N SER A 130 -10.98 -7.54 -9.96
CA SER A 130 -11.35 -7.14 -8.60
C SER A 130 -10.68 -8.02 -7.54
N GLU A 131 -10.63 -9.33 -7.77
CA GLU A 131 -9.96 -10.28 -6.88
C GLU A 131 -8.44 -10.05 -6.82
N TRP A 132 -7.78 -9.87 -7.96
CA TRP A 132 -6.36 -9.52 -8.00
C TRP A 132 -6.08 -8.20 -7.27
N THR A 133 -6.91 -7.19 -7.49
CA THR A 133 -6.75 -5.87 -6.88
C THR A 133 -6.87 -5.95 -5.36
N GLU A 134 -7.84 -6.71 -4.83
CA GLU A 134 -7.98 -6.95 -3.38
C GLU A 134 -6.70 -7.54 -2.77
N GLU A 135 -6.19 -8.62 -3.37
CA GLU A 135 -5.00 -9.32 -2.89
C GLU A 135 -3.76 -8.44 -2.95
N TRP A 136 -3.60 -7.71 -4.04
CA TRP A 136 -2.49 -6.79 -4.20
C TRP A 136 -2.57 -5.63 -3.20
N CYS A 137 -3.75 -5.03 -2.99
CA CYS A 137 -3.95 -4.00 -1.97
C CYS A 137 -3.61 -4.53 -0.56
N LYS A 138 -4.05 -5.74 -0.21
CA LYS A 138 -3.71 -6.39 1.07
C LYS A 138 -2.20 -6.58 1.23
N ALA A 139 -1.53 -7.08 0.20
CA ALA A 139 -0.10 -7.34 0.25
C ALA A 139 0.71 -6.05 0.42
N ILE A 140 0.41 -5.01 -0.37
CA ILE A 140 1.10 -3.72 -0.27
C ILE A 140 0.83 -3.05 1.08
N ALA A 141 -0.42 -3.05 1.56
CA ALA A 141 -0.77 -2.44 2.85
C ALA A 141 -0.05 -3.07 4.05
N ASN A 142 0.30 -4.35 3.95
CA ASN A 142 1.02 -5.07 5.00
C ASN A 142 2.55 -4.84 4.96
N LYS A 143 3.07 -4.17 3.92
CA LYS A 143 4.49 -3.84 3.85
C LYS A 143 4.85 -2.78 4.90
N LYS A 144 6.02 -2.93 5.51
CA LYS A 144 6.63 -1.88 6.33
C LYS A 144 7.06 -0.71 5.45
N VAL A 145 6.92 0.50 5.95
CA VAL A 145 7.32 1.73 5.27
C VAL A 145 8.33 2.49 6.11
N LYS A 146 9.36 3.06 5.47
CA LYS A 146 10.31 3.96 6.14
C LYS A 146 9.77 5.38 6.07
N ALA A 147 8.87 5.69 6.98
CA ALA A 147 8.12 6.94 6.92
C ALA A 147 8.08 7.71 8.24
N LYS A 148 8.65 7.17 9.33
CA LYS A 148 8.57 7.79 10.66
C LYS A 148 9.96 8.20 11.14
N LEU A 149 10.11 9.42 11.63
CA LEU A 149 11.30 9.85 12.34
C LEU A 149 10.85 10.37 13.71
N THR A 150 11.41 9.80 14.79
CA THR A 150 11.15 10.28 16.15
C THR A 150 12.40 10.95 16.70
N LYS A 151 12.32 12.26 16.94
CA LYS A 151 13.41 13.06 17.51
C LYS A 151 12.84 13.99 18.58
N ASN A 152 13.43 13.98 19.78
CA ASN A 152 13.02 14.85 20.90
C ASN A 152 11.50 14.82 21.19
N ASN A 153 10.89 13.63 21.24
CA ASN A 153 9.44 13.42 21.41
C ASN A 153 8.54 14.03 20.31
N GLN A 154 9.11 14.52 19.21
CA GLN A 154 8.37 14.92 18.03
C GLN A 154 8.45 13.80 16.99
N THR A 155 7.31 13.51 16.35
CA THR A 155 7.23 12.57 15.23
C THR A 155 7.11 13.35 13.93
N GLU A 156 8.09 13.19 13.05
CA GLU A 156 8.02 13.65 11.66
C GLU A 156 7.62 12.47 10.76
N TRP A 157 6.84 12.77 9.73
CA TRP A 157 6.40 11.80 8.73
C TRP A 157 6.93 12.16 7.35
N ASN A 158 7.41 11.15 6.62
CA ASN A 158 7.86 11.33 5.25
C ASN A 158 6.65 11.40 4.30
N THR A 159 6.31 12.59 3.81
CA THR A 159 5.17 12.78 2.90
C THR A 159 5.39 12.22 1.49
N ASN A 160 6.62 11.86 1.14
CA ASN A 160 7.01 11.54 -0.23
C ASN A 160 7.00 10.01 -0.51
N LEU A 161 6.41 9.19 0.38
CA LEU A 161 6.35 7.72 0.19
C LEU A 161 5.79 7.34 -1.19
N PHE A 162 4.75 8.04 -1.62
CA PHE A 162 4.05 7.76 -2.88
C PHE A 162 4.79 8.27 -4.13
N GLU A 163 5.88 9.02 -3.95
CA GLU A 163 6.65 9.60 -5.05
C GLU A 163 7.92 8.79 -5.35
N GLY A 164 8.45 8.07 -4.36
CA GLY A 164 9.71 7.34 -4.47
C GLY A 164 9.60 5.94 -5.09
N ASP A 165 8.40 5.36 -5.17
CA ASP A 165 8.20 3.98 -5.62
C ASP A 165 6.91 3.82 -6.43
N VAL A 166 7.01 3.17 -7.58
CA VAL A 166 5.89 3.01 -8.52
C VAL A 166 4.77 2.11 -7.97
N SER A 167 5.08 1.14 -7.11
CA SER A 167 4.08 0.30 -6.45
C SER A 167 3.34 1.09 -5.38
N TRP A 168 4.03 1.94 -4.61
CA TRP A 168 3.37 2.84 -3.66
C TRP A 168 2.52 3.89 -4.37
N LYS A 169 2.99 4.45 -5.48
CA LYS A 169 2.19 5.35 -6.32
C LYS A 169 0.93 4.66 -6.84
N ALA A 170 1.07 3.47 -7.41
CA ALA A 170 -0.06 2.68 -7.86
C ALA A 170 -1.04 2.40 -6.71
N PHE A 171 -0.53 2.06 -5.53
CA PHE A 171 -1.34 1.76 -4.36
C PHE A 171 -2.18 2.96 -3.91
N LYS A 172 -1.60 4.16 -3.94
CA LYS A 172 -2.36 5.39 -3.69
C LYS A 172 -3.52 5.56 -4.67
N GLU A 173 -3.29 5.31 -5.95
CA GLU A 173 -4.29 5.53 -7.01
C GLU A 173 -5.37 4.44 -7.06
N VAL A 174 -5.02 3.19 -6.72
CA VAL A 174 -5.91 2.03 -6.93
C VAL A 174 -6.51 1.45 -5.65
N CYS A 175 -5.98 1.77 -4.47
CA CYS A 175 -6.46 1.22 -3.21
C CYS A 175 -6.98 2.30 -2.23
N LEU A 176 -6.59 3.57 -2.42
CA LEU A 176 -6.90 4.65 -1.50
C LEU A 176 -7.83 5.70 -2.13
N GLU A 177 -8.51 6.42 -1.27
CA GLU A 177 -9.23 7.65 -1.59
C GLU A 177 -8.83 8.72 -0.59
N ALA A 178 -8.64 9.96 -1.06
CA ALA A 178 -8.50 11.09 -0.16
C ALA A 178 -9.81 11.25 0.63
N THR A 179 -9.72 11.43 1.96
CA THR A 179 -10.91 11.78 2.73
C THR A 179 -11.26 13.22 2.40
N VAL A 180 -12.44 13.45 1.82
CA VAL A 180 -12.94 14.81 1.61
C VAL A 180 -13.15 15.42 2.99
N ASN A 181 -12.39 16.46 3.35
CA ASN A 181 -12.78 17.35 4.44
C ASN A 181 -14.05 18.05 3.96
N LEU A 182 -15.21 17.49 4.29
CA LEU A 182 -16.46 18.22 4.29
C LEU A 182 -16.34 19.23 5.43
N GLY A 183 -15.77 20.39 5.11
CA GLY A 183 -15.79 21.57 5.96
C GLY A 183 -17.19 22.13 6.09
#